data_AF-A0A4W6EDN0-F1
#
_entry.id   AF-A0A4W6EDN0-F1
#
_cell.length_a   1.000
_cell.length_b   1.000
_cell.length_c   1.000
_cell.angle_alpha   90.00
_cell.angle_beta   90.00
_cell.angle_gamma   90.00
#
_symmetry.space_group_name_H-M   'P 1'
#
loop_
_entity.id
_entity.type
_entity.pdbx_description
1 polymer ?
#
loop_
_entity_poly.entity_id
_entity_poly.type
_entity_poly.pdbx_seq_one_letter_code
_entity_poly.pdbx_strand_id
1 'polypeptide(L)'
;MLLMKEQKNKKPWDPPVEIPQPSSGSATAGYRSAKYTPAEWFSNYHTILQQAGTDRYQARSIQRESKTLSQDTEAATLQTQAEGTRLLGERLQEIHYWKSELQRHIDQLLADTESLLGLKRRLEKALDATETPYAIATDNLNCRTRRLGPDLVKDSVEEELLKEVDLIRSVQALLKRTTAQVVTQIKLNRESKQTLELDWSDKYQAYNFDDHCGRYSNMSPDTQRHPSSAAMQDQVCNPTSWTKFTQDNLSKALQEETGHHSLRSDGVLQDTTEDLRVQCSRVDRASVGRLVLEQIGTQERNVVALQQAIHNKEAPLRVAQSDFTFAPSDPTWSSAGMSPSSGKHTHRYTNRVLPP
;
A
#
# COMPACT_ATOMS: atom_id res chain seq x y z
N MET A 1 -32.43 21.39 -27.30
CA MET A 1 -33.82 21.28 -27.80
C MET A 1 -34.46 22.62 -28.24
N LEU A 2 -33.79 23.77 -28.07
CA LEU A 2 -34.26 25.07 -28.56
C LEU A 2 -33.74 25.46 -29.97
N LEU A 3 -32.59 24.92 -30.41
CA LEU A 3 -32.03 25.18 -31.75
C LEU A 3 -32.68 24.39 -32.90
N MET A 4 -33.58 23.44 -32.64
CA MET A 4 -34.27 22.68 -33.69
C MET A 4 -35.67 23.21 -34.02
N LYS A 5 -36.15 24.26 -33.35
CA LYS A 5 -37.45 24.88 -33.67
C LYS A 5 -37.35 26.03 -34.69
N GLU A 6 -36.15 26.52 -35.00
CA GLU A 6 -35.97 27.70 -35.86
C GLU A 6 -35.69 27.38 -37.34
N GLN A 7 -35.70 26.10 -37.73
CA GLN A 7 -35.60 25.70 -39.14
C GLN A 7 -36.94 25.62 -39.88
N LYS A 8 -38.06 25.90 -39.22
CA LYS A 8 -39.41 25.83 -39.80
C LYS A 8 -39.98 27.16 -40.31
N ASN A 9 -39.16 28.19 -40.50
CA ASN A 9 -39.60 29.45 -41.10
C ASN A 9 -38.71 29.92 -42.25
N LYS A 10 -38.19 29.00 -43.05
CA LYS A 10 -37.78 29.34 -44.41
C LYS A 10 -39.07 29.58 -45.19
N LYS A 11 -39.44 30.86 -45.37
CA LYS A 11 -40.33 31.24 -46.47
C LYS A 11 -39.81 30.54 -47.74
N PRO A 12 -40.67 29.86 -48.50
CA PRO A 12 -40.28 29.35 -49.81
C PRO A 12 -39.61 30.48 -50.60
N TRP A 13 -38.56 30.17 -51.35
CA TRP A 13 -38.08 31.09 -52.38
C TRP A 13 -39.25 31.35 -53.31
N ASP A 14 -39.90 32.49 -53.14
CA ASP A 14 -40.95 32.92 -54.06
C ASP A 14 -40.27 33.01 -55.45
N PRO A 15 -40.79 32.32 -56.48
CA PRO A 15 -40.28 32.50 -57.83
C PRO A 15 -40.30 33.99 -58.16
N PRO A 16 -39.35 34.50 -58.97
CA PRO A 16 -39.31 35.91 -59.32
C PRO A 16 -40.72 36.32 -59.75
N VAL A 17 -41.27 37.32 -59.06
CA VAL A 17 -42.58 37.90 -59.36
C VAL A 17 -42.63 38.08 -60.86
N GLU A 18 -43.51 37.33 -61.53
CA GLU A 18 -43.79 37.54 -62.93
C GLU A 18 -44.15 39.02 -63.04
N ILE A 19 -43.25 39.79 -63.66
CA ILE A 19 -43.51 41.18 -64.04
C ILE A 19 -44.88 41.14 -64.70
N PRO A 20 -45.91 41.87 -64.20
CA PRO A 20 -47.23 41.82 -64.77
C PRO A 20 -47.08 42.05 -66.26
N GLN A 21 -47.33 41.02 -67.08
CA GLN A 21 -47.27 41.19 -68.52
C GLN A 21 -48.24 42.32 -68.82
N PRO A 22 -47.79 43.41 -69.47
CA PRO A 22 -48.66 44.53 -69.71
C PRO A 22 -49.86 43.99 -70.49
N SER A 23 -51.04 44.13 -69.88
CA SER A 23 -52.32 43.76 -70.46
C SER A 23 -52.34 44.33 -71.88
N SER A 24 -52.19 43.44 -72.86
CA SER A 24 -52.23 43.83 -74.25
C SER A 24 -53.66 44.21 -74.54
N GLY A 25 -53.94 45.51 -74.66
CA GLY A 25 -55.23 46.01 -75.11
C GLY A 25 -55.69 45.26 -76.35
N SER A 26 -56.98 44.93 -76.42
CA SER A 26 -57.58 44.05 -77.44
C SER A 26 -56.95 44.21 -78.83
N ALA A 27 -56.24 43.17 -79.27
CA ALA A 27 -55.60 43.16 -80.57
C ALA A 27 -56.60 42.69 -81.64
N THR A 28 -56.93 43.56 -82.59
CA THR A 28 -57.48 43.14 -83.89
C THR A 28 -56.32 42.90 -84.86
N ALA A 29 -56.42 41.82 -85.64
CA ALA A 29 -55.36 41.23 -86.44
C ALA A 29 -54.73 42.19 -87.48
N GLY A 30 -53.38 42.16 -87.56
CA GLY A 30 -52.58 42.74 -88.64
C GLY A 30 -51.96 44.10 -88.28
N TYR A 31 -50.61 44.16 -88.28
CA TYR A 31 -49.74 45.28 -87.90
C TYR A 31 -49.47 45.48 -86.40
N ARG A 32 -48.25 45.12 -85.98
CA ARG A 32 -47.72 45.37 -84.63
C ARG A 32 -47.42 46.86 -84.44
N SER A 33 -48.35 47.59 -83.83
CA SER A 33 -48.04 48.80 -83.06
C SER A 33 -49.24 49.17 -82.17
N ALA A 34 -49.48 48.37 -81.13
CA ALA A 34 -50.27 48.83 -79.99
C ALA A 34 -49.41 49.87 -79.23
N LYS A 35 -49.64 51.15 -79.51
CA LYS A 35 -49.00 52.25 -78.79
C LYS A 35 -49.84 52.58 -77.57
N TYR A 36 -49.22 52.62 -76.39
CA TYR A 36 -49.89 53.06 -75.16
C TYR A 36 -50.45 54.47 -75.34
N THR A 37 -51.66 54.69 -74.84
CA THR A 37 -52.16 56.04 -74.64
C THR A 37 -51.34 56.74 -73.56
N PRO A 38 -51.23 58.09 -73.57
CA PRO A 38 -50.54 58.81 -72.51
C PRO A 38 -51.06 58.46 -71.11
N ALA A 39 -52.37 58.23 -70.95
CA ALA A 39 -52.98 57.83 -69.67
C ALA A 39 -52.51 56.44 -69.20
N GLU A 40 -52.44 55.46 -70.09
CA GLU A 40 -51.90 54.12 -69.78
C GLU A 40 -50.41 54.19 -69.44
N TRP A 41 -49.64 55.02 -70.14
CA TRP A 41 -48.23 55.27 -69.82
C TRP A 41 -48.05 55.89 -68.43
N PHE A 42 -48.82 56.92 -68.09
CA PHE A 42 -48.78 57.55 -66.76
C PHE A 42 -49.18 56.57 -65.66
N SER A 43 -50.21 55.75 -65.87
CA SER A 43 -50.66 54.72 -64.91
C SER A 43 -49.58 53.64 -64.70
N ASN A 44 -48.96 53.17 -65.78
CA ASN A 44 -47.86 52.20 -65.72
C ASN A 44 -46.63 52.80 -65.00
N TYR A 45 -46.23 54.03 -65.36
CA TYR A 45 -45.11 54.72 -64.71
C TYR A 45 -45.35 54.95 -63.22
N HIS A 46 -46.57 55.34 -62.84
CA HIS A 46 -46.96 55.49 -61.43
C HIS A 46 -46.86 54.15 -60.67
N THR A 47 -47.31 53.06 -61.30
CA THR A 47 -47.21 51.71 -60.72
C THR A 47 -45.76 51.28 -60.53
N ILE A 48 -44.88 51.52 -61.51
CA ILE A 48 -43.44 51.24 -61.41
C ILE A 48 -42.80 52.05 -60.28
N LEU A 49 -43.14 53.33 -60.14
CA LEU A 49 -42.61 54.16 -59.06
C LEU A 49 -43.07 53.68 -57.68
N GLN A 50 -44.34 53.27 -57.55
CA GLN A 50 -44.85 52.67 -56.32
C GLN A 50 -44.11 51.36 -55.99
N GLN A 51 -43.93 50.48 -56.97
CA GLN A 51 -43.19 49.23 -56.81
C GLN A 51 -41.72 49.47 -56.43
N ALA A 52 -41.04 50.43 -57.06
CA ALA A 52 -39.68 50.80 -56.68
C ALA A 52 -39.60 51.35 -55.23
N GLY A 53 -40.65 52.06 -54.80
CA GLY A 53 -40.81 52.53 -53.43
C GLY A 53 -40.94 51.38 -52.42
N THR A 54 -41.79 50.40 -52.70
CA THR A 54 -41.99 49.20 -51.86
C THR A 54 -40.75 48.33 -51.85
N ASP A 55 -40.13 48.06 -53.00
CA ASP A 55 -38.90 47.26 -53.12
C ASP A 55 -37.75 47.88 -52.32
N ARG A 56 -37.57 49.20 -52.40
CA ARG A 56 -36.55 49.92 -51.62
C ARG A 56 -36.82 49.82 -50.12
N TYR A 57 -38.08 49.88 -49.70
CA TYR A 57 -38.44 49.69 -48.29
C TYR A 57 -38.12 48.26 -47.82
N GLN A 58 -38.51 47.25 -48.60
CA GLN A 58 -38.23 45.84 -48.29
C GLN A 58 -36.72 45.57 -48.23
N ALA A 59 -35.95 46.05 -49.21
CA ALA A 59 -34.50 45.91 -49.22
C ALA A 59 -33.85 46.54 -47.97
N ARG A 60 -34.33 47.72 -47.54
CA ARG A 60 -33.86 48.36 -46.30
C ARG A 60 -34.26 47.57 -45.05
N SER A 61 -35.44 46.94 -45.03
CA SER A 61 -35.85 46.06 -43.93
C SER A 61 -34.93 44.85 -43.83
N ILE A 62 -34.71 44.14 -44.95
CA ILE A 62 -33.83 42.97 -45.04
C ILE A 62 -32.41 43.32 -44.61
N GLN A 63 -31.86 44.47 -45.03
CA GLN A 63 -30.53 44.92 -44.61
C GLN A 63 -30.45 45.15 -43.09
N ARG A 64 -31.49 45.75 -42.49
CA ARG A 64 -31.54 45.96 -41.04
C ARG A 64 -31.65 44.64 -40.30
N GLU A 65 -32.58 43.77 -40.71
CA GLU A 65 -32.79 42.45 -40.13
C GLU A 65 -31.54 41.57 -40.24
N SER A 66 -30.88 41.57 -41.40
CA SER A 66 -29.62 40.84 -41.62
C SER A 66 -28.49 41.34 -40.73
N LYS A 67 -28.38 42.67 -40.55
CA LYS A 67 -27.38 43.27 -39.65
C LYS A 67 -27.64 42.88 -38.19
N THR A 68 -28.88 43.00 -37.73
CA THR A 68 -29.26 42.60 -36.37
C THR A 68 -29.01 41.11 -36.15
N LEU A 69 -29.46 40.26 -37.08
CA LEU A 69 -29.24 38.82 -36.99
C LEU A 69 -27.75 38.45 -36.93
N SER A 70 -26.90 39.12 -37.73
CA SER A 70 -25.45 38.91 -37.69
C SER A 70 -24.87 39.25 -36.32
N GLN A 71 -25.27 40.39 -35.75
CA GLN A 71 -24.79 40.84 -34.44
C GLN A 71 -25.26 39.91 -33.31
N ASP A 72 -26.52 39.52 -33.33
CA ASP A 72 -27.10 38.61 -32.34
C ASP A 72 -26.45 37.22 -32.42
N THR A 73 -26.20 36.73 -33.63
CA THR A 73 -25.52 35.44 -33.86
C THR A 73 -24.06 35.49 -33.37
N GLU A 74 -23.35 36.58 -33.65
CA GLU A 74 -21.97 36.77 -33.18
C GLU A 74 -21.91 36.82 -31.65
N ALA A 75 -22.78 37.61 -31.01
CA ALA A 75 -22.86 37.71 -29.56
C ALA A 75 -23.19 36.36 -28.91
N ALA A 76 -24.19 35.63 -29.44
CA ALA A 76 -24.55 34.30 -28.95
C ALA A 76 -23.41 33.29 -29.12
N THR A 77 -22.66 33.37 -30.22
CA THR A 77 -21.49 32.51 -30.48
C THR A 77 -20.38 32.76 -29.48
N LEU A 78 -20.03 34.04 -29.25
CA LEU A 78 -18.99 34.42 -28.27
C LEU A 78 -19.37 33.98 -26.85
N GLN A 79 -20.61 34.18 -26.44
CA GLN A 79 -21.10 33.75 -25.13
C GLN A 79 -21.04 32.23 -24.96
N THR A 80 -21.51 31.48 -25.96
CA THR A 80 -21.49 30.01 -25.93
C THR A 80 -20.06 29.47 -25.92
N GLN A 81 -19.15 30.10 -26.68
CA GLN A 81 -17.73 29.73 -26.71
C GLN A 81 -17.06 30.01 -25.36
N ALA A 82 -17.29 31.19 -24.78
CA ALA A 82 -16.74 31.55 -23.47
C ALA A 82 -17.21 30.59 -22.37
N GLU A 83 -18.50 30.24 -22.37
CA GLU A 83 -19.06 29.26 -21.44
C GLU A 83 -18.46 27.87 -21.64
N GLY A 84 -18.30 27.42 -22.89
CA GLY A 84 -17.62 26.16 -23.21
C GLY A 84 -16.18 26.11 -22.72
N THR A 85 -15.41 27.18 -22.92
CA THR A 85 -14.04 27.31 -22.41
C THR A 85 -14.00 27.29 -20.89
N ARG A 86 -14.95 27.95 -20.21
CA ARG A 86 -15.06 27.96 -18.75
C ARG A 86 -15.32 26.55 -18.21
N LEU A 87 -16.34 25.86 -18.74
CA LEU A 87 -16.71 24.49 -18.33
C LEU A 87 -15.57 23.48 -18.59
N LEU A 88 -14.86 23.62 -19.70
CA LEU A 88 -13.68 22.79 -20.00
C LEU A 88 -12.56 23.01 -18.97
N GLY A 89 -12.34 24.27 -18.56
CA GLY A 89 -11.39 24.61 -17.50
C GLY A 89 -11.76 23.98 -16.15
N GLU A 90 -13.04 24.02 -15.77
CA GLU A 90 -13.54 23.38 -14.55
C GLU A 90 -13.33 21.86 -14.59
N ARG A 91 -13.69 21.22 -15.70
CA ARG A 91 -13.46 19.78 -15.89
C ARG A 91 -11.96 19.41 -15.81
N LEU A 92 -11.07 20.23 -16.38
CA LEU A 92 -9.62 20.02 -16.27
C LEU A 92 -9.14 20.06 -14.81
N GLN A 93 -9.66 20.99 -14.00
CA GLN A 93 -9.33 21.06 -12.58
C GLN A 93 -9.84 19.82 -11.83
N GLU A 94 -11.06 19.37 -12.09
CA GLU A 94 -11.62 18.17 -11.48
C GLU A 94 -10.83 16.91 -11.83
N ILE A 95 -10.50 16.70 -13.12
CA ILE A 95 -9.69 15.54 -13.52
C ILE A 95 -8.29 15.62 -12.92
N HIS A 96 -7.69 16.81 -12.89
CA HIS A 96 -6.40 16.99 -12.24
C HIS A 96 -6.45 16.58 -10.76
N TYR A 97 -7.46 17.04 -10.03
CA TYR A 97 -7.68 16.66 -8.63
C TYR A 97 -7.75 15.13 -8.47
N TRP A 98 -8.60 14.45 -9.24
CA TRP A 98 -8.74 12.99 -9.15
C TRP A 98 -7.45 12.26 -9.52
N LYS A 99 -6.73 12.72 -10.56
CA LYS A 99 -5.44 12.16 -10.95
C LYS A 99 -4.41 12.29 -9.83
N SER A 100 -4.33 13.46 -9.19
CA SER A 100 -3.43 13.70 -8.06
C SER A 100 -3.78 12.82 -6.86
N GLU A 101 -5.07 12.66 -6.55
CA GLU A 101 -5.52 11.84 -5.43
C GLU A 101 -5.24 10.34 -5.66
N LEU A 102 -5.50 9.85 -6.88
CA LEU A 102 -5.13 8.51 -7.31
C LEU A 102 -3.62 8.28 -7.20
N GLN A 103 -2.80 9.21 -7.69
CA GLN A 103 -1.33 9.10 -7.59
C GLN A 103 -0.87 9.01 -6.13
N ARG A 104 -1.41 9.86 -5.26
CA ARG A 104 -1.09 9.87 -3.83
C ARG A 104 -1.35 8.50 -3.18
N HIS A 105 -2.49 7.89 -3.48
CA HIS A 105 -2.83 6.57 -2.94
C HIS A 105 -2.01 5.44 -3.56
N ILE A 106 -1.66 5.52 -4.85
CA ILE A 106 -0.73 4.57 -5.49
C ILE A 106 0.62 4.58 -4.77
N ASP A 107 1.16 5.77 -4.50
CA ASP A 107 2.45 5.95 -3.82
C ASP A 107 2.39 5.43 -2.37
N GLN A 108 1.27 5.66 -1.67
CA GLN A 108 1.04 5.13 -0.32
C GLN A 108 1.00 3.59 -0.31
N LEU A 109 0.23 2.97 -1.22
CA LEU A 109 0.15 1.51 -1.34
C LEU A 109 1.50 0.88 -1.71
N LEU A 110 2.32 1.58 -2.52
CA LEU A 110 3.70 1.18 -2.80
C LEU A 110 4.55 1.16 -1.54
N ALA A 111 4.57 2.26 -0.78
CA ALA A 111 5.33 2.37 0.46
C ALA A 111 4.89 1.32 1.50
N ASP A 112 3.59 1.09 1.63
CA ASP A 112 3.03 0.08 2.52
C ASP A 112 3.42 -1.34 2.08
N THR A 113 3.40 -1.62 0.78
CA THR A 113 3.84 -2.90 0.23
C THR A 113 5.33 -3.16 0.52
N GLU A 114 6.18 -2.15 0.37
CA GLU A 114 7.62 -2.25 0.69
C GLU A 114 7.85 -2.50 2.19
N SER A 115 7.10 -1.81 3.05
CA SER A 115 7.10 -2.03 4.50
C SER A 115 6.70 -3.47 4.86
N LEU A 116 5.61 -3.98 4.30
CA LEU A 116 5.15 -5.35 4.51
C LEU A 116 6.14 -6.39 4.00
N LEU A 117 6.83 -6.13 2.89
CA LEU A 117 7.92 -6.99 2.41
C LEU A 117 9.12 -7.00 3.36
N GLY A 118 9.40 -5.86 4.02
CA GLY A 118 10.37 -5.78 5.11
C GLY A 118 9.95 -6.62 6.32
N LEU A 119 8.70 -6.48 6.77
CA LEU A 119 8.14 -7.24 7.89
C LEU A 119 8.12 -8.74 7.61
N LYS A 120 7.70 -9.16 6.41
CA LYS A 120 7.73 -10.57 5.96
C LYS A 120 9.13 -11.16 6.14
N ARG A 121 10.16 -10.47 5.66
CA ARG A 121 11.56 -10.92 5.78
C ARG A 121 11.99 -11.06 7.24
N ARG A 122 11.54 -10.15 8.12
CA ARG A 122 11.84 -10.21 9.56
C ARG A 122 11.13 -11.39 10.23
N LEU A 123 9.86 -11.64 9.89
CA LEU A 123 9.09 -12.78 10.39
C LEU A 123 9.70 -14.12 9.96
N GLU A 124 10.12 -14.24 8.69
CA GLU A 124 10.79 -15.45 8.17
C GLU A 124 12.11 -15.69 8.91
N LYS A 125 12.94 -14.66 9.09
CA LYS A 125 14.19 -14.77 9.86
C LYS A 125 13.96 -15.12 11.33
N ALA A 126 12.93 -14.54 11.95
CA ALA A 126 12.58 -14.85 13.33
C ALA A 126 12.14 -16.31 13.46
N LEU A 127 11.37 -16.82 12.49
CA LEU A 127 10.97 -18.21 12.45
C LEU A 127 12.19 -19.14 12.32
N ASP A 128 13.09 -18.87 11.37
CA ASP A 128 14.33 -19.64 11.20
C ASP A 128 15.19 -19.63 12.48
N ALA A 129 15.26 -18.49 13.18
CA ALA A 129 16.01 -18.37 14.43
C ALA A 129 15.46 -19.23 15.58
N THR A 130 14.19 -19.64 15.53
CA THR A 130 13.61 -20.55 16.54
C THR A 130 13.98 -22.02 16.33
N GLU A 131 14.44 -22.42 15.15
CA GLU A 131 14.74 -23.83 14.82
C GLU A 131 15.88 -24.39 15.68
N THR A 132 16.93 -23.59 15.89
CA THR A 132 18.09 -24.03 16.69
C THR A 132 17.74 -24.19 18.18
N PRO A 133 17.12 -23.21 18.86
CA PRO A 133 16.64 -23.39 20.23
C PRO A 133 15.67 -24.57 20.38
N TYR A 134 14.77 -24.78 19.41
CA TYR A 134 13.84 -25.91 19.42
C TYR A 134 14.55 -27.27 19.40
N ALA A 135 15.52 -27.42 18.50
CA ALA A 135 16.32 -28.64 18.38
C ALA A 135 17.12 -28.91 19.67
N ILE A 136 17.77 -27.88 20.23
CA ILE A 136 18.54 -27.98 21.47
C ILE A 136 17.63 -28.40 22.64
N ALA A 137 16.49 -27.74 22.84
CA ALA A 137 15.57 -28.05 23.93
C ALA A 137 15.01 -29.48 23.80
N THR A 138 14.69 -29.90 22.58
CA THR A 138 14.21 -31.27 22.29
C THR A 138 15.30 -32.31 22.54
N ASP A 139 16.54 -32.06 22.11
CA ASP A 139 17.67 -32.96 22.35
C ASP A 139 18.02 -33.05 23.83
N ASN A 140 17.93 -31.95 24.57
CA ASN A 140 18.10 -31.94 26.03
C ASN A 140 17.05 -32.82 26.73
N LEU A 141 15.79 -32.76 26.30
CA LEU A 141 14.73 -33.66 26.79
C LEU A 141 15.03 -35.12 26.43
N ASN A 142 15.45 -35.40 25.19
CA ASN A 142 15.82 -36.76 24.76
C ASN A 142 17.02 -37.32 25.55
N CYS A 143 17.99 -36.48 25.91
CA CYS A 143 19.09 -36.88 26.80
C CYS A 143 18.58 -37.25 28.19
N ARG A 144 17.58 -36.52 28.72
CA ARG A 144 16.97 -36.80 30.02
C ARG A 144 16.17 -38.10 30.04
N THR A 145 15.41 -38.41 28.98
CA THR A 145 14.64 -39.66 28.89
C THR A 145 15.51 -40.91 28.80
N ARG A 146 16.79 -40.76 28.41
CA ARG A 146 17.78 -41.85 28.36
C ARG A 146 18.51 -42.12 29.68
N ARG A 147 18.23 -41.37 30.76
CA ARG A 147 18.81 -41.63 32.09
C ARG A 147 18.33 -42.99 32.62
N LEU A 148 19.18 -43.68 33.39
CA LEU A 148 18.91 -45.03 33.87
C LEU A 148 18.73 -45.07 35.39
N GLY A 149 17.81 -45.94 35.84
CA GLY A 149 17.65 -46.26 37.26
C GLY A 149 17.24 -45.04 38.11
N PRO A 150 17.86 -44.81 39.28
CA PRO A 150 17.51 -43.70 40.18
C PRO A 150 17.68 -42.30 39.58
N ASP A 151 18.44 -42.16 38.49
CA ASP A 151 18.67 -40.87 37.82
C ASP A 151 17.54 -40.48 36.84
N LEU A 152 16.60 -41.40 36.57
CA LEU A 152 15.40 -41.11 35.78
C LEU A 152 14.38 -40.38 36.66
N VAL A 153 14.61 -39.08 36.84
CA VAL A 153 13.80 -38.20 37.68
C VAL A 153 13.29 -37.04 36.83
N LYS A 154 12.00 -36.72 37.00
CA LYS A 154 11.42 -35.46 36.53
C LYS A 154 11.95 -34.33 37.40
N ASP A 155 13.01 -33.68 36.93
CA ASP A 155 13.64 -32.56 37.61
C ASP A 155 13.03 -31.22 37.15
N SER A 156 13.30 -30.15 37.90
CA SER A 156 12.83 -28.80 37.56
C SER A 156 13.31 -28.33 36.18
N VAL A 157 14.45 -28.83 35.72
CA VAL A 157 14.98 -28.53 34.39
C VAL A 157 14.16 -29.24 33.31
N GLU A 158 13.74 -30.49 33.51
CA GLU A 158 12.81 -31.18 32.60
C GLU A 158 11.49 -30.43 32.46
N GLU A 159 10.93 -29.93 33.58
CA GLU A 159 9.69 -29.12 33.56
C GLU A 159 9.86 -27.82 32.78
N GLU A 160 10.96 -27.08 33.00
CA GLU A 160 11.22 -25.83 32.28
C GLU A 160 11.57 -26.05 30.80
N LEU A 161 12.23 -27.16 30.44
CA LEU A 161 12.48 -27.55 29.05
C LEU A 161 11.20 -27.93 28.31
N LEU A 162 10.26 -28.63 28.96
CA LEU A 162 8.95 -28.92 28.37
C LEU A 162 8.18 -27.62 28.06
N LYS A 163 8.17 -26.68 29.00
CA LYS A 163 7.57 -25.35 28.80
C LYS A 163 8.27 -24.58 27.67
N GLU A 164 9.59 -24.66 27.57
CA GLU A 164 10.37 -24.03 26.50
C GLU A 164 10.00 -24.60 25.12
N VAL A 165 9.93 -25.92 24.99
CA VAL A 165 9.51 -26.59 23.74
C VAL A 165 8.09 -26.18 23.33
N ASP A 166 7.14 -26.18 24.28
CA ASP A 166 5.76 -25.79 24.00
C ASP A 166 5.61 -24.30 23.65
N LEU A 167 6.39 -23.44 24.31
CA LEU A 167 6.46 -22.02 23.98
C LEU A 167 7.03 -21.80 22.59
N ILE A 168 8.16 -22.44 22.24
CA ILE A 168 8.77 -22.30 20.92
C ILE A 168 7.79 -22.75 19.82
N ARG A 169 7.07 -23.88 19.99
CA ARG A 169 6.04 -24.30 19.03
C ARG A 169 4.92 -23.27 18.89
N SER A 170 4.49 -22.69 20.00
CA SER A 170 3.43 -21.67 20.01
C SER A 170 3.89 -20.40 19.27
N VAL A 171 5.13 -19.96 19.50
CA VAL A 171 5.76 -18.85 18.80
C VAL A 171 5.89 -19.16 17.30
N GLN A 172 6.39 -20.33 16.92
CA GLN A 172 6.49 -20.74 15.52
C GLN A 172 5.13 -20.73 14.82
N ALA A 173 4.09 -21.22 15.48
CA ALA A 173 2.72 -21.21 14.93
C ALA A 173 2.20 -19.78 14.74
N LEU A 174 2.44 -18.89 15.71
CA LEU A 174 2.08 -17.48 15.62
C LEU A 174 2.80 -16.78 14.47
N LEU A 175 4.13 -16.93 14.38
CA LEU A 175 4.94 -16.33 13.30
C LEU A 175 4.51 -16.82 11.91
N LYS A 176 4.20 -18.12 11.75
CA LYS A 176 3.66 -18.67 10.50
C LYS A 176 2.31 -18.06 10.14
N ARG A 177 1.40 -17.94 11.11
CA ARG A 177 0.08 -17.30 10.91
C ARG A 177 0.22 -15.83 10.52
N THR A 178 1.04 -15.06 11.23
CA THR A 178 1.27 -13.64 10.94
C THR A 178 1.94 -13.46 9.57
N THR A 179 2.88 -14.33 9.19
CA THR A 179 3.48 -14.32 7.85
C THR A 179 2.43 -14.53 6.76
N ALA A 180 1.51 -15.47 6.95
CA ALA A 180 0.42 -15.70 6.00
C ALA A 180 -0.51 -14.48 5.88
N GLN A 181 -0.83 -13.81 6.99
CA GLN A 181 -1.61 -12.56 6.98
C GLN A 181 -0.90 -11.44 6.22
N VAL A 182 0.40 -11.24 6.47
CA VAL A 182 1.23 -10.25 5.77
C VAL A 182 1.29 -10.54 4.26
N VAL A 183 1.46 -11.81 3.86
CA VAL A 183 1.46 -12.21 2.44
C VAL A 183 0.12 -11.92 1.77
N THR A 184 -0.99 -12.18 2.45
CA THR A 184 -2.33 -11.83 1.93
C THR A 184 -2.48 -10.32 1.78
N GLN A 185 -2.08 -9.52 2.77
CA GLN A 185 -2.16 -8.06 2.69
C GLN A 185 -1.31 -7.50 1.55
N ILE A 186 -0.10 -8.05 1.31
CA ILE A 186 0.73 -7.66 0.16
C ILE A 186 0.00 -7.89 -1.17
N LYS A 187 -0.75 -8.99 -1.30
CA LYS A 187 -1.52 -9.27 -2.52
C LYS A 187 -2.65 -8.25 -2.70
N LEU A 188 -3.42 -8.00 -1.64
CA LEU A 188 -4.52 -7.02 -1.66
C LEU A 188 -4.02 -5.61 -2.01
N ASN A 189 -2.91 -5.17 -1.41
CA ASN A 189 -2.30 -3.87 -1.74
C ASN A 189 -1.89 -3.78 -3.22
N ARG A 190 -1.35 -4.86 -3.80
CA ARG A 190 -0.96 -4.89 -5.22
C ARG A 190 -2.17 -4.86 -6.15
N GLU A 191 -3.24 -5.59 -5.84
CA GLU A 191 -4.49 -5.58 -6.60
C GLU A 191 -5.17 -4.22 -6.54
N SER A 192 -5.22 -3.62 -5.35
CA SER A 192 -5.74 -2.26 -5.16
C SER A 192 -4.93 -1.24 -5.95
N LYS A 193 -3.58 -1.29 -5.84
CA LYS A 193 -2.68 -0.43 -6.61
C LYS A 193 -2.92 -0.54 -8.12
N GLN A 194 -3.00 -1.77 -8.65
CA GLN A 194 -3.24 -1.98 -10.09
C GLN A 194 -4.58 -1.35 -10.51
N THR A 195 -5.62 -1.50 -9.69
CA THR A 195 -6.93 -0.87 -9.95
C THR A 195 -6.82 0.65 -10.01
N LEU A 196 -6.09 1.26 -9.07
CA LEU A 196 -5.86 2.72 -9.07
C LEU A 196 -5.03 3.18 -10.27
N GLU A 197 -4.03 2.41 -10.68
CA GLU A 197 -3.19 2.73 -11.86
C GLU A 197 -3.99 2.73 -13.16
N LEU A 198 -4.93 1.80 -13.30
CA LEU A 198 -5.84 1.78 -14.45
C LEU A 198 -6.74 3.01 -14.48
N ASP A 199 -7.38 3.34 -13.35
CA ASP A 199 -8.21 4.54 -13.25
C ASP A 199 -7.37 5.82 -13.49
N TRP A 200 -6.17 5.88 -12.91
CA TRP A 200 -5.25 7.00 -13.10
C TRP A 200 -4.87 7.18 -14.57
N SER A 201 -4.59 6.07 -15.28
CA SER A 201 -4.30 6.10 -16.71
C SER A 201 -5.47 6.68 -17.51
N ASP A 202 -6.69 6.25 -17.21
CA ASP A 202 -7.89 6.76 -17.86
C ASP A 202 -8.09 8.27 -17.59
N LYS A 203 -7.88 8.72 -16.35
CA LYS A 203 -7.90 10.15 -15.97
C LYS A 203 -6.81 10.94 -16.68
N TYR A 204 -5.60 10.37 -16.79
CA TYR A 204 -4.48 11.00 -17.47
C TYR A 204 -4.75 11.20 -18.97
N GLN A 205 -5.28 10.19 -19.65
CA GLN A 205 -5.67 10.30 -21.06
C GLN A 205 -6.78 11.33 -21.25
N ALA A 206 -7.84 11.27 -20.42
CA ALA A 206 -8.95 12.23 -20.47
C ALA A 206 -8.48 13.67 -20.21
N TYR A 207 -7.53 13.88 -19.30
CA TYR A 207 -6.92 15.19 -19.06
C TYR A 207 -6.19 15.71 -20.29
N ASN A 208 -5.35 14.87 -20.92
CA ASN A 208 -4.54 15.28 -22.07
C ASN A 208 -5.41 15.62 -23.29
N PHE A 209 -6.48 14.86 -23.53
CA PHE A 209 -7.42 15.18 -24.60
C PHE A 209 -8.08 16.54 -24.37
N ASP A 210 -8.55 16.80 -23.15
CA ASP A 210 -9.21 18.05 -22.82
C ASP A 210 -8.24 19.25 -22.78
N ASP A 211 -7.02 19.06 -22.31
CA ASP A 211 -5.97 20.10 -22.32
C ASP A 211 -5.61 20.47 -23.75
N HIS A 212 -5.50 19.48 -24.64
CA HIS A 212 -5.29 19.72 -26.05
C HIS A 212 -6.48 20.46 -26.68
N CYS A 213 -7.70 20.04 -26.38
CA CYS A 213 -8.92 20.70 -26.85
C CYS A 213 -9.03 22.15 -26.37
N GLY A 214 -8.60 22.44 -25.14
CA GLY A 214 -8.62 23.77 -24.55
C GLY A 214 -7.66 24.77 -25.22
N ARG A 215 -6.72 24.29 -26.04
CA ARG A 215 -5.79 25.12 -26.81
C ARG A 215 -6.32 25.52 -28.19
N TYR A 216 -7.46 24.98 -28.63
CA TYR A 216 -8.05 25.39 -29.90
C TYR A 216 -8.61 26.81 -29.83
N SER A 217 -8.50 27.52 -30.96
CA SER A 217 -9.03 28.87 -31.13
C SER A 217 -9.73 28.98 -32.49
N ASN A 218 -10.43 30.09 -32.72
CA ASN A 218 -11.11 30.35 -34.00
C ASN A 218 -10.14 30.45 -35.19
N MET A 219 -8.83 30.55 -34.94
CA MET A 219 -7.77 30.61 -35.95
C MET A 219 -7.05 29.26 -36.13
N SER A 220 -7.47 28.21 -35.44
CA SER A 220 -6.84 26.90 -35.54
C SER A 220 -7.09 26.28 -36.93
N PRO A 221 -6.04 25.84 -37.66
CA PRO A 221 -6.15 25.44 -39.06
C PRO A 221 -6.94 24.14 -39.30
N ASP A 222 -7.06 23.28 -38.29
CA ASP A 222 -7.69 21.95 -38.39
C ASP A 222 -9.14 21.89 -37.88
N THR A 223 -9.82 23.03 -37.72
CA THR A 223 -11.23 23.02 -37.27
C THR A 223 -12.16 22.56 -38.40
N GLN A 224 -12.82 21.42 -38.22
CA GLN A 224 -13.80 20.88 -39.17
C GLN A 224 -15.15 20.61 -38.49
N ARG A 225 -16.25 20.72 -39.23
CA ARG A 225 -17.56 20.29 -38.74
C ARG A 225 -17.72 18.79 -38.94
N HIS A 226 -17.79 18.04 -37.84
CA HIS A 226 -18.11 16.61 -37.90
C HIS A 226 -19.63 16.41 -37.72
N PRO A 227 -20.34 15.79 -38.68
CA PRO A 227 -21.79 15.60 -38.62
C PRO A 227 -22.29 14.84 -37.38
N SER A 228 -21.42 14.00 -36.79
CA SER A 228 -21.70 13.18 -35.62
C SER A 228 -21.33 13.84 -34.27
N SER A 229 -20.76 15.06 -34.25
CA SER A 229 -20.34 15.72 -33.00
C SER A 229 -21.49 15.99 -32.02
N ALA A 230 -22.73 16.07 -32.51
CA ALA A 230 -23.91 16.30 -31.68
C ALA A 230 -24.72 15.03 -31.37
N ALA A 231 -24.28 13.86 -31.87
CA ALA A 231 -24.96 12.60 -31.62
C ALA A 231 -24.57 12.07 -30.24
N MET A 232 -25.52 12.02 -29.30
CA MET A 232 -25.35 11.29 -28.04
C MET A 232 -25.20 9.80 -28.35
N GLN A 233 -24.12 9.20 -27.86
CA GLN A 233 -23.91 7.75 -27.92
C GLN A 233 -24.54 7.10 -26.67
N ASP A 234 -25.09 5.89 -26.81
CA ASP A 234 -25.77 5.19 -25.71
C ASP A 234 -24.80 4.60 -24.65
N GLN A 235 -23.50 4.50 -24.94
CA GLN A 235 -22.49 3.96 -24.02
C GLN A 235 -21.61 5.03 -23.35
N VAL A 236 -22.21 6.17 -22.99
CA VAL A 236 -21.45 7.29 -22.40
C VAL A 236 -21.55 7.26 -20.87
N CYS A 237 -20.40 7.39 -20.20
CA CYS A 237 -20.32 7.58 -18.76
C CYS A 237 -20.76 9.02 -18.42
N ASN A 238 -21.66 9.18 -17.45
CA ASN A 238 -22.01 10.51 -16.96
C ASN A 238 -20.97 10.97 -15.90
N PRO A 239 -20.83 12.29 -15.68
CA PRO A 239 -19.84 12.82 -14.73
C PRO A 239 -19.97 12.23 -13.33
N THR A 240 -21.19 12.01 -12.86
CA THR A 240 -21.46 11.42 -11.53
C THR A 240 -20.94 9.98 -11.43
N SER A 241 -21.19 9.14 -12.44
CA SER A 241 -20.67 7.78 -12.47
C SER A 241 -19.15 7.74 -12.59
N TRP A 242 -18.55 8.67 -13.33
CA TRP A 242 -17.09 8.79 -13.47
C TRP A 242 -16.40 9.12 -12.14
N THR A 243 -16.94 10.11 -11.42
CA THR A 243 -16.47 10.50 -10.10
C THR A 243 -16.70 9.39 -9.06
N LYS A 244 -17.88 8.78 -9.07
CA LYS A 244 -18.20 7.69 -8.14
C LYS A 244 -17.28 6.49 -8.31
N PHE A 245 -16.96 6.13 -9.56
CA PHE A 245 -16.03 5.03 -9.83
C PHE A 245 -14.67 5.25 -9.15
N THR A 246 -14.11 6.45 -9.28
CA THR A 246 -12.85 6.81 -8.62
C THR A 246 -12.99 6.85 -7.10
N GLN A 247 -14.08 7.40 -6.57
CA GLN A 247 -14.33 7.42 -5.13
C GLN A 247 -14.45 6.01 -4.53
N ASP A 248 -15.16 5.11 -5.21
CA ASP A 248 -15.32 3.72 -4.80
C ASP A 248 -13.97 3.00 -4.79
N ASN A 249 -13.12 3.22 -5.80
CA ASN A 249 -11.77 2.65 -5.86
C ASN A 249 -10.88 3.17 -4.71
N LEU A 250 -10.91 4.48 -4.45
CA LEU A 250 -10.17 5.10 -3.35
C LEU A 250 -10.64 4.60 -1.97
N SER A 251 -11.95 4.40 -1.80
CA SER A 251 -12.51 3.87 -0.53
C SER A 251 -12.01 2.45 -0.24
N LYS A 252 -11.88 1.60 -1.27
CA LYS A 252 -11.29 0.27 -1.15
C LYS A 252 -9.81 0.34 -0.82
N ALA A 253 -9.05 1.23 -1.47
CA ALA A 253 -7.63 1.43 -1.16
C ALA A 253 -7.40 1.88 0.28
N LEU A 254 -8.23 2.78 0.81
CA LEU A 254 -8.20 3.20 2.21
C LEU A 254 -8.45 2.04 3.19
N GLN A 255 -9.35 1.12 2.84
CA GLN A 255 -9.59 -0.07 3.66
C GLN A 255 -8.31 -0.93 3.77
N GLU A 256 -7.57 -1.10 2.68
CA GLU A 256 -6.31 -1.85 2.70
C GLU A 256 -5.21 -1.15 3.51
N GLU A 257 -5.16 0.18 3.49
CA GLU A 257 -4.26 0.98 4.32
C GLU A 257 -4.52 0.77 5.81
N THR A 258 -5.80 0.73 6.23
CA THR A 258 -6.16 0.40 7.62
C THR A 258 -5.77 -1.04 8.01
N GLY A 259 -5.89 -1.99 7.07
CA GLY A 259 -5.43 -3.36 7.25
C GLY A 259 -3.92 -3.43 7.49
N HIS A 260 -3.13 -2.69 6.71
CA HIS A 260 -1.68 -2.59 6.89
C HIS A 260 -1.30 -2.06 8.29
N HIS A 261 -1.95 -1.01 8.79
CA HIS A 261 -1.67 -0.48 10.13
C HIS A 261 -1.88 -1.51 11.24
N SER A 262 -2.88 -2.39 11.11
CA SER A 262 -3.13 -3.44 12.11
C SER A 262 -2.03 -4.50 12.16
N LEU A 263 -1.35 -4.77 11.03
CA LEU A 263 -0.28 -5.76 10.90
C LEU A 263 1.11 -5.17 11.18
N ARG A 264 1.25 -3.85 11.15
CA ARG A 264 2.53 -3.15 11.37
C ARG A 264 2.95 -3.11 12.84
N SER A 265 2.30 -3.86 13.73
CA SER A 265 2.77 -4.02 15.11
C SER A 265 3.98 -4.94 15.12
N ASP A 266 5.17 -4.33 15.11
CA ASP A 266 6.44 -4.95 15.54
C ASP A 266 6.32 -5.61 16.93
N GLY A 267 5.24 -5.32 17.67
CA GLY A 267 4.81 -6.00 18.88
C GLY A 267 4.87 -7.52 18.79
N VAL A 268 4.39 -8.16 17.71
CA VAL A 268 4.45 -9.64 17.64
C VAL A 268 5.88 -10.16 17.70
N LEU A 269 6.82 -9.53 16.98
CA LEU A 269 8.23 -9.92 17.02
C LEU A 269 8.86 -9.62 18.37
N GLN A 270 8.54 -8.46 18.96
CA GLN A 270 9.07 -8.05 20.26
C GLN A 270 8.56 -8.95 21.39
N ASP A 271 7.25 -9.21 21.44
CA ASP A 271 6.58 -10.03 22.45
C ASP A 271 7.10 -11.46 22.40
N THR A 272 7.15 -12.07 21.20
CA THR A 272 7.69 -13.43 21.03
C THR A 272 9.17 -13.53 21.41
N THR A 273 9.97 -12.50 21.11
CA THR A 273 11.40 -12.47 21.49
C THR A 273 11.55 -12.38 23.00
N GLU A 274 10.76 -11.55 23.67
CA GLU A 274 10.81 -11.39 25.12
C GLU A 274 10.34 -12.66 25.84
N ASP A 275 9.25 -13.28 25.38
CA ASP A 275 8.75 -14.54 25.91
C ASP A 275 9.81 -15.64 25.86
N LEU A 276 10.47 -15.81 24.70
CA LEU A 276 11.54 -16.79 24.52
C LEU A 276 12.74 -16.49 25.44
N ARG A 277 13.12 -15.21 25.57
CA ARG A 277 14.24 -14.79 26.41
C ARG A 277 13.98 -15.07 27.91
N VAL A 278 12.76 -14.77 28.36
CA VAL A 278 12.35 -15.03 29.75
C VAL A 278 12.35 -16.53 30.03
N GLN A 279 11.87 -17.35 29.09
CA GLN A 279 11.85 -18.80 29.29
C GLN A 279 13.26 -19.43 29.27
N CYS A 280 14.13 -18.99 28.36
CA CYS A 280 15.54 -19.40 28.34
C CYS A 280 16.23 -19.10 29.69
N SER A 281 15.98 -17.90 30.25
CA SER A 281 16.50 -17.52 31.57
C SER A 281 15.99 -18.42 32.70
N ARG A 282 14.77 -18.97 32.60
CA ARG A 282 14.23 -19.91 33.60
C ARG A 282 14.93 -21.26 33.53
N VAL A 283 15.17 -21.77 32.32
CA VAL A 283 15.91 -23.04 32.08
C VAL A 283 17.36 -22.93 32.58
N ASP A 284 18.02 -21.80 32.33
CA ASP A 284 19.39 -21.56 32.80
C ASP A 284 19.48 -21.57 34.33
N ARG A 285 18.57 -20.87 35.01
CA ARG A 285 18.52 -20.88 36.49
C ARG A 285 18.25 -22.27 37.06
N ALA A 286 17.34 -23.03 36.45
CA ALA A 286 17.06 -24.39 36.88
C ALA A 286 18.31 -25.29 36.75
N SER A 287 19.07 -25.10 35.66
CA SER A 287 20.29 -25.85 35.38
C SER A 287 21.42 -25.51 36.37
N VAL A 288 21.63 -24.22 36.67
CA VAL A 288 22.60 -23.77 37.67
C VAL A 288 22.23 -24.23 39.08
N GLY A 289 20.95 -24.13 39.45
CA GLY A 289 20.46 -24.59 40.76
C GLY A 289 20.76 -26.08 41.01
N ARG A 290 20.62 -26.92 39.97
CA ARG A 290 20.97 -28.34 40.04
C ARG A 290 22.47 -28.56 40.28
N LEU A 291 23.33 -27.83 39.57
CA LEU A 291 24.79 -27.88 39.73
C LEU A 291 25.21 -27.53 41.16
N VAL A 292 24.61 -26.48 41.72
CA VAL A 292 24.88 -26.05 43.11
C VAL A 292 24.45 -27.11 44.12
N LEU A 293 23.26 -27.71 43.95
CA LEU A 293 22.78 -28.78 44.84
C LEU A 293 23.67 -30.02 44.78
N GLU A 294 24.15 -30.40 43.60
CA GLU A 294 25.07 -31.52 43.42
C GLU A 294 26.42 -31.26 44.11
N GLN A 295 26.91 -30.02 44.04
CA GLN A 295 28.13 -29.61 44.73
C GLN A 295 27.96 -29.59 46.25
N ILE A 296 26.82 -29.14 46.77
CA ILE A 296 26.52 -29.20 48.21
C ILE A 296 26.48 -30.66 48.69
N GLY A 297 25.81 -31.56 47.96
CA GLY A 297 25.73 -32.98 48.34
C GLY A 297 27.08 -33.71 48.28
N THR A 298 28.03 -33.27 47.44
CA THR A 298 29.41 -33.78 47.48
C THR A 298 30.18 -33.21 48.67
N GLN A 299 30.02 -31.92 48.96
CA GLN A 299 30.61 -31.28 50.14
C GLN A 299 30.13 -31.94 51.45
N GLU A 300 28.83 -32.22 51.57
CA GLU A 300 28.22 -32.87 52.74
C GLU A 300 28.78 -34.28 52.95
N ARG A 301 28.90 -35.08 51.89
CA ARG A 301 29.55 -36.41 51.95
C ARG A 301 31.00 -36.31 52.41
N ASN A 302 31.74 -35.31 51.94
CA ASN A 302 33.11 -35.06 52.39
C ASN A 302 33.16 -34.68 53.87
N VAL A 303 32.23 -33.84 54.35
CA VAL A 303 32.14 -33.47 55.77
C VAL A 303 31.88 -34.71 56.63
N VAL A 304 30.94 -35.57 56.24
CA VAL A 304 30.65 -36.83 56.96
C VAL A 304 31.88 -37.74 56.98
N ALA A 305 32.57 -37.90 55.85
CA ALA A 305 33.79 -38.70 55.76
C ALA A 305 34.91 -38.14 56.66
N LEU A 306 35.08 -36.81 56.69
CA LEU A 306 36.04 -36.14 57.56
C LEU A 306 35.69 -36.30 59.05
N GLN A 307 34.42 -36.18 59.42
CA GLN A 307 33.95 -36.41 60.79
C GLN A 307 34.24 -37.85 61.24
N GLN A 308 33.96 -38.84 60.39
CA GLN A 308 34.30 -40.23 60.68
C GLN A 308 35.81 -40.45 60.81
N ALA A 309 36.62 -39.81 59.96
CA ALA A 309 38.07 -39.89 60.04
C ALA A 309 38.62 -39.27 61.33
N ILE A 310 38.05 -38.14 61.79
CA ILE A 310 38.39 -37.52 63.08
C ILE A 310 38.04 -38.48 64.23
N HIS A 311 36.82 -39.03 64.24
CA HIS A 311 36.39 -39.97 65.27
C HIS A 311 37.31 -41.20 65.33
N ASN A 312 37.70 -41.75 64.17
CA ASN A 312 38.65 -42.85 64.10
C ASN A 312 40.06 -42.49 64.63
N LYS A 313 40.44 -41.20 64.60
CA LYS A 313 41.73 -40.69 65.10
C LYS A 313 41.69 -40.30 66.58
N GLU A 314 40.53 -40.06 67.18
CA GLU A 314 40.38 -39.73 68.61
C GLU A 314 40.87 -40.85 69.54
N ALA A 315 40.63 -42.12 69.19
CA ALA A 315 41.11 -43.26 69.99
C ALA A 315 42.66 -43.36 69.99
N PRO A 316 43.35 -43.36 68.84
CA PRO A 316 44.81 -43.28 68.79
C PRO A 316 45.39 -42.06 69.50
N LEU A 317 44.75 -40.89 69.38
CA LEU A 317 45.22 -39.66 70.02
C LEU A 317 45.13 -39.74 71.55
N ARG A 318 44.04 -40.31 72.08
CA ARG A 318 43.90 -40.57 73.52
C ARG A 318 44.97 -41.51 74.05
N VAL A 319 45.34 -42.55 73.30
CA VAL A 319 46.45 -43.47 73.64
C VAL A 319 47.77 -42.70 73.67
N ALA A 320 48.09 -41.96 72.61
CA ALA A 320 49.33 -41.16 72.57
C ALA A 320 49.40 -40.09 73.67
N GLN A 321 48.27 -39.45 74.02
CA GLN A 321 48.20 -38.49 75.11
C GLN A 321 48.39 -39.14 76.49
N SER A 322 47.79 -40.32 76.71
CA SER A 322 48.00 -41.06 77.96
C SER A 322 49.44 -41.53 78.09
N ASP A 323 50.04 -42.07 77.02
CA ASP A 323 51.47 -42.44 76.98
C ASP A 323 52.40 -41.25 77.28
N PHE A 324 52.06 -40.04 76.79
CA PHE A 324 52.84 -38.84 77.07
C PHE A 324 52.69 -38.36 78.53
N THR A 325 51.49 -38.43 79.11
CA THR A 325 51.26 -38.03 80.51
C THR A 325 51.82 -39.01 81.54
N PHE A 326 52.02 -40.27 81.17
CA PHE A 326 52.65 -41.28 82.02
C PHE A 326 54.15 -41.49 81.69
N ALA A 327 54.73 -40.69 80.80
CA ALA A 327 56.16 -40.72 80.51
C ALA A 327 56.97 -40.21 81.73
N PRO A 328 57.93 -41.00 82.27
CA PRO A 328 58.82 -40.55 83.34
C PRO A 328 59.67 -39.36 82.87
N SER A 329 59.77 -38.33 83.70
CA SER A 329 60.62 -37.17 83.46
C SER A 329 62.08 -37.54 83.68
N ASP A 330 62.77 -38.00 82.62
CA ASP A 330 64.22 -38.14 82.62
C ASP A 330 64.88 -36.90 81.97
N PRO A 331 65.78 -36.19 82.68
CA PRO A 331 66.48 -35.04 82.15
C PRO A 331 67.84 -35.46 81.59
N THR A 332 67.97 -35.65 80.29
CA THR A 332 69.17 -35.32 79.52
C THR A 332 68.87 -35.38 78.03
N TRP A 333 69.29 -34.33 77.30
CA TRP A 333 69.97 -34.36 76.01
C TRP A 333 69.70 -33.06 75.25
N SER A 334 70.65 -32.14 75.37
CA SER A 334 70.83 -31.01 74.46
C SER A 334 71.55 -31.45 73.18
N SER A 335 71.16 -30.81 72.08
CA SER A 335 71.94 -30.51 70.87
C SER A 335 72.34 -31.66 69.93
N ALA A 336 71.73 -31.73 68.74
CA ALA A 336 72.27 -31.08 67.53
C ALA A 336 71.65 -31.64 66.23
N GLY A 337 71.30 -30.73 65.31
CA GLY A 337 71.67 -30.83 63.89
C GLY A 337 70.85 -31.74 62.97
N MET A 338 69.91 -31.12 62.23
CA MET A 338 69.29 -31.67 61.02
C MET A 338 70.31 -31.88 59.88
N SER A 339 70.21 -32.98 59.13
CA SER A 339 69.97 -32.98 57.66
C SER A 339 70.10 -34.38 57.01
N PRO A 340 69.51 -34.60 55.81
CA PRO A 340 68.78 -35.82 55.48
C PRO A 340 69.45 -36.69 54.39
N SER A 341 69.17 -38.01 54.39
CA SER A 341 69.49 -38.89 53.25
C SER A 341 68.40 -39.90 52.90
N SER A 342 67.84 -39.70 51.70
CA SER A 342 67.54 -40.67 50.63
C SER A 342 66.71 -41.93 50.90
N GLY A 343 65.66 -42.12 50.08
CA GLY A 343 65.02 -43.44 49.92
C GLY A 343 63.85 -43.52 48.95
N LYS A 344 64.12 -43.28 47.65
CA LYS A 344 63.51 -43.89 46.43
C LYS A 344 62.04 -44.37 46.49
N HIS A 345 61.21 -43.93 45.52
CA HIS A 345 60.64 -44.83 44.49
C HIS A 345 60.00 -44.06 43.32
N THR A 346 60.38 -44.48 42.12
CA THR A 346 59.93 -44.04 40.80
C THR A 346 58.63 -44.72 40.40
N HIS A 347 57.66 -43.99 39.82
CA HIS A 347 56.79 -44.53 38.77
C HIS A 347 56.28 -43.46 37.79
N ARG A 348 56.83 -43.58 36.57
CA ARG A 348 56.37 -43.20 35.21
C ARG A 348 55.16 -42.26 35.06
N TYR A 349 55.44 -41.07 34.52
CA TYR A 349 54.53 -40.32 33.65
C TYR A 349 54.55 -40.90 32.23
N THR A 350 53.39 -41.27 31.70
CA THR A 350 53.15 -41.40 30.26
C THR A 350 52.33 -40.20 29.80
N ASN A 351 52.90 -39.42 28.87
CA ASN A 351 52.25 -38.33 28.16
C ASN A 351 51.02 -38.81 27.36
N ARG A 352 49.95 -38.01 27.34
CA ARG A 352 49.05 -37.94 26.18
C ARG A 352 48.67 -36.48 25.90
N VAL A 353 49.40 -35.92 24.95
CA VAL A 353 49.06 -34.70 24.21
C VAL A 353 47.94 -35.04 23.21
N LEU A 354 46.92 -34.20 23.12
CA LEU A 354 45.96 -34.16 22.01
C LEU A 354 46.44 -33.11 20.99
N PRO A 355 46.34 -33.38 19.67
CA PRO A 355 46.60 -32.38 18.62
C PRO A 355 45.35 -31.51 18.37
N PRO A 356 45.48 -30.41 17.59
CA PRO A 356 44.41 -29.41 17.38
C PRO A 356 43.22 -29.92 16.57
#